data_AF-A0A5C6BBF6-F1
#
_entry.id   AF-A0A5C6BBF6-F1
#
_cell.length_a   1.000
_cell.length_b   1.000
_cell.length_c   1.000
_cell.angle_alpha   90.00
_cell.angle_beta   90.00
_cell.angle_gamma   90.00
#
_symmetry.space_group_name_H-M   'P 1'
#
loop_
_entity.id
_entity.type
_entity.pdbx_description
1 polymer ?
#
loop_
_entity_poly.entity_id
_entity_poly.type
_entity_poly.pdbx_seq_one_letter_code
_entity_poly.pdbx_strand_id
1 'polypeptide(L)'
;MSENSKTTSVQDQYAAVARSGLTNDSAAVRSIASAFGYSMEDLQSLPTQANMGVSCGNPLAMAGLREGDVVVDLGCGGGMDVFLAARKVGDTGKAIGIDMTPDMLDRARAGAQKCGLQNVEFYQSNIEKLPLPDDSVDCVVSNCVINLVDDKPAVFREILRVLKPGGRVAISDIALKQELPEAIKSSVEAYVGCISGAIMIDEYRQALMDAGFDAVTVTDTGADLNVYAEASASQCCGAAESCGDDASLHDGLAEVFGSFDVNSYAASVRVHAISPGGTAEPGSAVPRDNAVSQADAVTATGHSVVQVFDKAMCCSTGVCGPQVDPVLPKFAADLEWLKSQGHSVKRFNLSQDPAEYAQHDVVKQMLADDGVECLPLIIVDGRVVSRSEYPTRENLAMWTGTKLKPQLGLPVTEPGGCCSGESGCC
;
A
#
# COMPACT_ATOMS: atom_id res chain seq x y z
N MET A 1 20.62 -18.79 4.12
CA MET A 1 21.63 -17.75 3.85
C MET A 1 21.73 -16.83 5.07
N SER A 2 22.90 -16.26 5.36
CA SER A 2 23.04 -15.26 6.44
C SER A 2 22.46 -13.90 6.00
N GLU A 3 21.94 -13.11 6.93
CA GLU A 3 21.38 -11.75 6.73
C GLU A 3 22.26 -10.87 5.84
N ASN A 4 23.55 -10.72 6.16
CA ASN A 4 24.51 -9.96 5.34
C ASN A 4 24.60 -10.43 3.88
N SER A 5 24.33 -11.70 3.59
CA SER A 5 24.40 -12.23 2.22
C SER A 5 23.19 -11.81 1.38
N LYS A 6 22.01 -11.63 1.99
CA LYS A 6 20.79 -11.20 1.30
C LYS A 6 20.86 -9.72 0.96
N THR A 7 21.21 -8.88 1.93
CA THR A 7 21.33 -7.42 1.73
C THR A 7 22.33 -7.09 0.64
N THR A 8 23.49 -7.74 0.62
CA THR A 8 24.47 -7.58 -0.47
C THR A 8 23.90 -8.01 -1.82
N SER A 9 23.17 -9.14 -1.88
CA SER A 9 22.55 -9.61 -3.13
C SER A 9 21.51 -8.62 -3.67
N VAL A 10 20.67 -8.06 -2.79
CA VAL A 10 19.70 -7.02 -3.15
C VAL A 10 20.45 -5.79 -3.68
N GLN A 11 21.43 -5.28 -2.94
CA GLN A 11 22.18 -4.10 -3.33
C GLN A 11 22.89 -4.28 -4.69
N ASP A 12 23.50 -5.44 -4.92
CA ASP A 12 24.20 -5.75 -6.17
C ASP A 12 23.25 -5.82 -7.37
N GLN A 13 22.09 -6.47 -7.23
CA GLN A 13 21.10 -6.56 -8.30
C GLN A 13 20.46 -5.22 -8.62
N TYR A 14 20.10 -4.42 -7.60
CA TYR A 14 19.58 -3.08 -7.82
C TYR A 14 20.65 -2.13 -8.36
N ALA A 15 21.92 -2.27 -7.98
CA ALA A 15 23.02 -1.55 -8.60
C ALA A 15 23.19 -1.94 -10.09
N ALA A 16 23.00 -3.21 -10.45
CA ALA A 16 23.00 -3.64 -11.85
C ALA A 16 21.85 -3.00 -12.65
N VAL A 17 20.63 -2.94 -12.09
CA VAL A 17 19.51 -2.20 -12.68
C VAL A 17 19.85 -0.71 -12.85
N ALA A 18 20.47 -0.10 -11.84
CA ALA A 18 20.98 1.27 -11.87
C ALA A 18 22.17 1.49 -12.82
N ARG A 19 22.79 0.44 -13.35
CA ARG A 19 23.81 0.55 -14.40
C ARG A 19 23.28 0.14 -15.78
N SER A 20 22.11 -0.48 -15.83
CA SER A 20 21.44 -0.89 -17.07
C SER A 20 20.89 0.29 -17.88
N GLY A 21 20.55 0.04 -19.14
CA GLY A 21 19.86 0.98 -20.02
C GLY A 21 18.35 1.10 -19.79
N LEU A 22 17.80 0.45 -18.75
CA LEU A 22 16.38 0.54 -18.42
C LEU A 22 16.02 1.94 -17.92
N THR A 23 14.99 2.50 -18.54
CA THR A 23 14.57 3.88 -18.34
C THR A 23 13.08 4.04 -18.56
N ASN A 24 12.55 5.18 -18.10
CA ASN A 24 11.16 5.60 -18.28
C ASN A 24 10.74 5.76 -19.76
N ASP A 25 11.68 5.78 -20.71
CA ASP A 25 11.36 5.83 -22.14
C ASP A 25 10.91 4.45 -22.67
N SER A 26 11.21 3.36 -21.96
CA SER A 26 10.73 2.03 -22.31
C SER A 26 9.21 1.91 -22.16
N ALA A 27 8.55 1.38 -23.19
CA ALA A 27 7.12 1.12 -23.17
C ALA A 27 6.74 0.10 -22.07
N ALA A 28 7.57 -0.92 -21.86
CA ALA A 28 7.36 -1.92 -20.81
C ALA A 28 7.45 -1.28 -19.41
N VAL A 29 8.45 -0.43 -19.17
CA VAL A 29 8.64 0.28 -17.89
C VAL A 29 7.45 1.19 -17.56
N ARG A 30 6.91 1.90 -18.56
CA ARG A 30 5.71 2.73 -18.38
C ARG A 30 4.43 1.92 -18.21
N SER A 31 4.32 0.78 -18.88
CA SER A 31 3.19 -0.13 -18.75
C SER A 31 3.09 -0.69 -17.33
N ILE A 32 4.22 -1.10 -16.74
CA ILE A 32 4.29 -1.57 -15.34
C ILE A 32 3.82 -0.46 -14.40
N ALA A 33 4.41 0.73 -14.48
CA ALA A 33 4.03 1.84 -13.60
C ALA A 33 2.55 2.24 -13.78
N SER A 34 2.04 2.25 -15.02
CA SER A 34 0.63 2.56 -15.27
C SER A 34 -0.32 1.52 -14.67
N ALA A 35 0.03 0.23 -14.76
CA ALA A 35 -0.73 -0.86 -14.15
C ALA A 35 -0.84 -0.71 -12.62
N PHE A 36 0.17 -0.10 -12.01
CA PHE A 36 0.24 0.16 -10.57
C PHE A 36 -0.23 1.57 -10.15
N GLY A 37 -0.87 2.32 -11.05
CA GLY A 37 -1.63 3.53 -10.72
C GLY A 37 -0.88 4.86 -10.89
N TYR A 38 0.24 4.89 -11.60
CA TYR A 38 0.85 6.15 -12.03
C TYR A 38 0.14 6.70 -13.27
N SER A 39 -0.13 8.01 -13.28
CA SER A 39 -0.69 8.65 -14.47
C SER A 39 0.37 8.82 -15.56
N MET A 40 -0.06 8.82 -16.83
CA MET A 40 0.87 9.09 -17.94
C MET A 40 1.47 10.50 -17.87
N GLU A 41 0.74 11.46 -17.28
CA GLU A 41 1.23 12.83 -17.05
C GLU A 41 2.37 12.83 -16.04
N ASP A 42 2.20 12.14 -14.90
CA ASP A 42 3.25 11.97 -13.89
C ASP A 42 4.49 11.33 -14.54
N LEU A 43 4.29 10.23 -15.28
CA LEU A 43 5.38 9.53 -15.95
C LEU A 43 6.10 10.40 -16.97
N GLN A 44 5.40 11.22 -17.74
CA GLN A 44 6.03 12.14 -18.71
C GLN A 44 6.80 13.29 -18.03
N SER A 45 6.42 13.65 -16.81
CA SER A 45 7.09 14.71 -16.04
C SER A 45 8.43 14.28 -15.42
N LEU A 46 8.68 12.97 -15.35
CA LEU A 46 9.86 12.38 -14.75
C LEU A 46 11.06 12.39 -15.71
N PRO A 47 12.30 12.55 -15.19
CA PRO A 47 13.47 12.35 -16.02
C PRO A 47 13.57 10.86 -16.39
N THR A 48 14.04 10.58 -17.60
CA THR A 48 14.21 9.22 -18.15
C THR A 48 14.83 8.21 -17.17
N GLN A 49 15.75 8.65 -16.31
CA GLN A 49 16.51 7.80 -15.39
C GLN A 49 15.80 7.49 -14.06
N ALA A 50 14.63 8.07 -13.79
CA ALA A 50 13.94 7.94 -12.49
C ALA A 50 13.17 6.63 -12.33
N ASN A 51 12.54 6.16 -13.41
CA ASN A 51 11.71 4.97 -13.41
C ASN A 51 12.43 3.82 -14.14
N MET A 52 12.50 2.67 -13.48
CA MET A 52 13.15 1.45 -13.98
C MET A 52 12.20 0.25 -14.01
N GLY A 53 10.91 0.45 -13.74
CA GLY A 53 9.90 -0.62 -13.87
C GLY A 53 9.90 -1.66 -12.76
N VAL A 54 10.39 -1.29 -11.57
CA VAL A 54 10.47 -2.17 -10.39
C VAL A 54 9.44 -1.81 -9.30
N SER A 55 8.48 -0.95 -9.62
CA SER A 55 7.42 -0.51 -8.71
C SER A 55 6.25 -1.49 -8.68
N CYS A 56 5.57 -1.60 -7.53
CA CYS A 56 4.41 -2.49 -7.32
C CYS A 56 3.13 -1.75 -6.84
N GLY A 57 3.16 -0.42 -6.85
CA GLY A 57 2.04 0.44 -6.45
C GLY A 57 2.37 1.92 -6.53
N ASN A 58 1.37 2.78 -6.32
CA ASN A 58 1.53 4.22 -6.20
C ASN A 58 1.17 4.69 -4.78
N PRO A 59 2.14 4.72 -3.84
CA PRO A 59 1.86 5.12 -2.46
C PRO A 59 1.44 6.59 -2.35
N LEU A 60 1.89 7.45 -3.27
CA LEU A 60 1.55 8.88 -3.27
C LEU A 60 0.07 9.16 -3.58
N ALA A 61 -0.66 8.21 -4.16
CA ALA A 61 -2.10 8.33 -4.39
C ALA A 61 -2.92 8.24 -3.09
N MET A 62 -2.36 7.62 -2.05
CA MET A 62 -3.04 7.43 -0.75
C MET A 62 -2.34 8.12 0.43
N ALA A 63 -1.16 8.71 0.21
CA ALA A 63 -0.39 9.42 1.22
C ALA A 63 -1.08 10.68 1.77
N GLY A 64 -2.00 11.28 1.00
CA GLY A 64 -2.66 12.53 1.39
C GLY A 64 -1.65 13.66 1.62
N LEU A 65 -0.65 13.78 0.72
CA LEU A 65 0.39 14.81 0.82
C LEU A 65 -0.20 16.21 0.70
N ARG A 66 0.31 17.11 1.51
CA ARG A 66 -0.11 18.51 1.62
C ARG A 66 1.06 19.43 1.28
N GLU A 67 0.74 20.64 0.83
CA GLU A 67 1.74 21.69 0.67
C GLU A 67 2.43 21.96 2.02
N GLY A 68 3.75 22.06 2.03
CA GLY A 68 4.54 22.24 3.24
C GLY A 68 4.94 20.96 3.99
N ASP A 69 4.42 19.79 3.59
CA ASP A 69 4.79 18.51 4.24
C ASP A 69 6.28 18.20 4.06
N VAL A 70 6.89 17.62 5.10
CA VAL A 70 8.12 16.84 4.99
C VAL A 70 7.75 15.38 4.75
N VAL A 71 8.08 14.87 3.57
CA VAL A 71 7.79 13.49 3.16
C VAL A 71 9.08 12.70 2.97
N VAL A 72 9.10 11.46 3.47
CA VAL A 72 10.23 10.53 3.33
C VAL A 72 9.80 9.33 2.51
N ASP A 73 10.57 8.99 1.48
CA ASP A 73 10.44 7.80 0.65
C ASP A 73 11.51 6.76 1.01
N LEU A 74 11.08 5.58 1.43
CA LEU A 74 11.95 4.48 1.86
C LEU A 74 12.25 3.52 0.71
N GLY A 75 13.53 3.42 0.37
CA GLY A 75 14.04 2.69 -0.81
C GLY A 75 13.72 3.45 -2.09
N CYS A 76 14.10 4.72 -2.14
CA CYS A 76 13.66 5.64 -3.20
C CYS A 76 14.20 5.31 -4.60
N GLY A 77 15.20 4.43 -4.72
CA GLY A 77 15.81 4.05 -5.99
C GLY A 77 16.27 5.26 -6.79
N GLY A 78 15.84 5.34 -8.06
CA GLY A 78 16.13 6.45 -8.97
C GLY A 78 15.38 7.76 -8.66
N GLY A 79 14.58 7.80 -7.59
CA GLY A 79 13.93 9.00 -7.06
C GLY A 79 12.57 9.33 -7.66
N MET A 80 11.92 8.40 -8.37
CA MET A 80 10.61 8.62 -9.00
C MET A 80 9.58 9.21 -8.02
N ASP A 81 9.35 8.51 -6.90
CA ASP A 81 8.33 8.90 -5.92
C ASP A 81 8.74 10.17 -5.17
N VAL A 82 10.03 10.35 -4.90
CA VAL A 82 10.59 11.60 -4.35
C VAL A 82 10.30 12.80 -5.26
N PHE A 83 10.46 12.67 -6.58
CA PHE A 83 10.24 13.78 -7.52
C PHE A 83 8.75 14.16 -7.61
N LEU A 84 7.87 13.17 -7.63
CA LEU A 84 6.43 13.40 -7.63
C LEU A 84 5.97 14.01 -6.31
N ALA A 85 6.51 13.53 -5.19
CA ALA A 85 6.24 14.07 -3.86
C ALA A 85 6.73 15.52 -3.73
N ALA A 86 7.94 15.83 -4.20
CA ALA A 86 8.53 17.17 -4.18
C ALA A 86 7.65 18.22 -4.86
N ARG A 87 7.01 17.86 -5.98
CA ARG A 87 6.06 18.74 -6.66
C ARG A 87 4.77 18.93 -5.88
N LYS A 88 4.25 17.85 -5.26
CA LYS A 88 3.01 17.88 -4.47
C LYS A 88 3.13 18.71 -3.20
N VAL A 89 4.27 18.63 -2.50
CA VAL A 89 4.50 19.38 -1.25
C VAL A 89 4.91 20.83 -1.47
N GLY A 90 5.23 21.21 -2.71
CA GLY A 90 5.57 22.58 -3.10
C GLY A 90 6.88 23.09 -2.51
N ASP A 91 7.19 24.36 -2.77
CA ASP A 91 8.47 25.00 -2.40
C ASP A 91 8.67 25.17 -0.88
N THR A 92 7.59 25.09 -0.11
CA THR A 92 7.59 25.17 1.36
C THR A 92 7.76 23.81 2.03
N GLY A 93 7.50 22.72 1.30
CA GLY A 93 7.67 21.34 1.76
C GLY A 93 9.04 20.77 1.39
N LYS A 94 9.26 19.51 1.73
CA LYS A 94 10.51 18.79 1.43
C LYS A 94 10.25 17.31 1.15
N ALA A 95 10.86 16.76 0.12
CA ALA A 95 10.84 15.32 -0.15
C ALA A 95 12.23 14.70 0.06
N ILE A 96 12.31 13.64 0.85
CA ILE A 96 13.56 13.00 1.25
C ILE A 96 13.57 11.56 0.74
N GLY A 97 14.58 11.17 -0.02
CA GLY A 97 14.80 9.79 -0.43
C GLY A 97 15.84 9.09 0.44
N ILE A 98 15.53 7.87 0.91
CA ILE A 98 16.46 6.98 1.61
C ILE A 98 16.71 5.76 0.73
N ASP A 99 17.97 5.43 0.46
CA ASP A 99 18.33 4.19 -0.24
C ASP A 99 19.68 3.66 0.25
N MET A 100 19.88 2.35 0.25
CA MET A 100 21.16 1.74 0.63
C MET A 100 22.18 1.76 -0.51
N THR A 101 21.73 1.92 -1.76
CA THR A 101 22.48 1.67 -2.99
C THR A 101 23.09 2.95 -3.57
N PRO A 102 24.42 3.11 -3.59
CA PRO A 102 25.08 4.32 -4.11
C PRO A 102 24.68 4.67 -5.55
N ASP A 103 24.69 3.68 -6.46
CA ASP A 103 24.35 3.88 -7.88
C ASP A 103 22.93 4.43 -8.08
N MET A 104 21.97 4.02 -7.22
CA MET A 104 20.59 4.53 -7.23
C MET A 104 20.52 6.00 -6.80
N LEU A 105 21.22 6.34 -5.71
CA LEU A 105 21.26 7.71 -5.22
C LEU A 105 21.95 8.66 -6.19
N ASP A 106 22.98 8.20 -6.90
CA ASP A 106 23.64 9.00 -7.93
C ASP A 106 22.69 9.28 -9.11
N ARG A 107 21.86 8.31 -9.51
CA ARG A 107 20.77 8.54 -10.48
C ARG A 107 19.74 9.52 -9.95
N ALA A 108 19.29 9.36 -8.71
CA ALA A 108 18.28 10.23 -8.12
C ALA A 108 18.76 11.68 -8.02
N ARG A 109 20.01 11.90 -7.59
CA ARG A 109 20.63 13.25 -7.55
C ARG A 109 20.75 13.85 -8.94
N ALA A 110 21.18 13.08 -9.95
CA ALA A 110 21.25 13.56 -11.32
C ALA A 110 19.86 13.88 -11.90
N GLY A 111 18.84 13.08 -11.57
CA GLY A 111 17.45 13.31 -11.94
C GLY A 111 16.88 14.59 -11.33
N ALA A 112 17.09 14.80 -10.02
CA ALA A 112 16.69 16.01 -9.32
C ALA A 112 17.25 17.29 -9.96
N GLN A 113 18.55 17.27 -10.28
CA GLN A 113 19.21 18.40 -10.96
C GLN A 113 18.61 18.70 -12.33
N LYS A 114 18.31 17.67 -13.13
CA LYS A 114 17.67 17.83 -14.45
C LYS A 114 16.26 18.41 -14.36
N CYS A 115 15.52 18.05 -13.30
CA CYS A 115 14.18 18.58 -13.04
C CYS A 115 14.21 19.95 -12.36
N GLY A 116 15.37 20.46 -11.95
CA GLY A 116 15.50 21.72 -11.23
C GLY A 116 14.91 21.71 -9.82
N LEU A 117 14.67 20.53 -9.23
CA LEU A 117 14.07 20.38 -7.90
C LEU A 117 15.06 20.84 -6.83
N GLN A 118 14.65 21.81 -6.00
CA GLN A 118 15.47 22.38 -4.92
C GLN A 118 15.06 21.87 -3.53
N ASN A 119 13.86 21.29 -3.41
CA ASN A 119 13.26 20.84 -2.17
C ASN A 119 13.41 19.31 -1.96
N VAL A 120 14.50 18.73 -2.46
CA VAL A 120 14.78 17.29 -2.35
C VAL A 120 16.11 17.00 -1.66
N GLU A 121 16.15 15.95 -0.83
CA GLU A 121 17.35 15.46 -0.16
C GLU A 121 17.46 13.94 -0.30
N PHE A 122 18.70 13.43 -0.37
CA PHE A 122 18.97 12.00 -0.61
C PHE A 122 20.04 11.48 0.34
N TYR A 123 19.67 10.51 1.19
CA TYR A 123 20.56 9.91 2.18
C TYR A 123 20.85 8.45 1.87
N GLN A 124 22.13 8.09 1.99
CA GLN A 124 22.52 6.69 1.97
C GLN A 124 22.35 6.09 3.35
N SER A 125 21.38 5.18 3.51
CA SER A 125 21.16 4.45 4.76
C SER A 125 20.30 3.21 4.54
N ASN A 126 20.40 2.27 5.48
CA ASN A 126 19.40 1.21 5.64
C ASN A 126 18.14 1.80 6.27
N ILE A 127 16.97 1.23 5.98
CA ILE A 127 15.67 1.76 6.43
C ILE A 127 15.31 1.33 7.86
N GLU A 128 16.03 0.35 8.40
CA GLU A 128 16.00 -0.06 9.81
C GLU A 128 16.63 1.00 10.74
N LYS A 129 17.37 1.95 10.18
CA LYS A 129 18.03 3.03 10.92
C LYS A 129 18.10 4.31 10.09
N LEU A 130 17.11 5.17 10.27
CA LEU A 130 16.96 6.37 9.46
C LEU A 130 17.89 7.49 9.98
N PRO A 131 18.64 8.17 9.10
CA PRO A 131 19.53 9.28 9.48
C PRO A 131 18.74 10.59 9.68
N LEU A 132 17.55 10.49 10.28
CA LEU A 132 16.60 11.58 10.48
C LEU A 132 16.29 11.76 11.97
N PRO A 133 16.04 12.99 12.44
CA PRO A 133 15.63 13.24 13.82
C PRO A 133 14.27 12.64 14.13
N ASP A 134 14.01 12.44 15.42
CA ASP A 134 12.68 12.11 15.95
C ASP A 134 11.68 13.23 15.59
N ASP A 135 10.41 12.88 15.42
CA ASP A 135 9.31 13.82 15.21
C ASP A 135 9.58 14.89 14.11
N SER A 136 10.23 14.51 13.01
CA SER A 136 10.67 15.45 11.97
C SER A 136 9.91 15.33 10.65
N VAL A 137 9.12 14.26 10.47
CA VAL A 137 8.49 13.87 9.19
C VAL A 137 6.98 13.91 9.31
N ASP A 138 6.29 14.48 8.33
CA ASP A 138 4.83 14.54 8.26
C ASP A 138 4.23 13.28 7.62
N CYS A 139 4.92 12.71 6.61
CA CYS A 139 4.48 11.52 5.91
C CYS A 139 5.65 10.61 5.53
N VAL A 140 5.51 9.31 5.74
CA VAL A 140 6.41 8.28 5.22
C VAL A 140 5.70 7.50 4.12
N VAL A 141 6.38 7.34 2.99
CA VAL A 141 5.96 6.49 1.88
C VAL A 141 6.98 5.40 1.60
N SER A 142 6.53 4.28 1.06
CA SER A 142 7.42 3.22 0.56
C SER A 142 6.72 2.40 -0.52
N ASN A 143 7.51 1.82 -1.40
CA ASN A 143 7.05 1.07 -2.56
C ASN A 143 7.89 -0.21 -2.75
N CYS A 144 7.39 -1.35 -2.28
CA CYS A 144 8.04 -2.67 -2.39
C CYS A 144 9.49 -2.73 -1.87
N VAL A 145 9.74 -2.23 -0.66
CA VAL A 145 11.10 -2.26 -0.06
C VAL A 145 11.12 -3.00 1.27
N ILE A 146 10.03 -2.98 2.04
CA ILE A 146 10.01 -3.55 3.40
C ILE A 146 10.15 -5.08 3.36
N ASN A 147 9.70 -5.73 2.29
CA ASN A 147 9.91 -7.16 2.07
C ASN A 147 11.38 -7.56 1.88
N LEU A 148 12.25 -6.60 1.53
CA LEU A 148 13.69 -6.82 1.34
C LEU A 148 14.49 -6.68 2.64
N VAL A 149 13.81 -6.41 3.76
CA VAL A 149 14.40 -6.29 5.09
C VAL A 149 14.10 -7.52 5.94
N ASP A 150 15.13 -7.99 6.67
CA ASP A 150 15.00 -9.09 7.61
C ASP A 150 14.30 -8.63 8.92
N ASP A 151 14.75 -7.56 9.59
CA ASP A 151 14.10 -6.98 10.80
C ASP A 151 13.02 -5.93 10.44
N LYS A 152 11.90 -6.39 9.89
CA LYS A 152 10.73 -5.53 9.59
C LYS A 152 10.21 -4.76 10.83
N PRO A 153 10.15 -5.37 12.05
CA PRO A 153 9.79 -4.61 13.25
C PRO A 153 10.70 -3.41 13.53
N ALA A 154 12.01 -3.49 13.25
CA ALA A 154 12.89 -2.33 13.36
C ALA A 154 12.51 -1.22 12.40
N VAL A 155 12.17 -1.55 11.15
CA VAL A 155 11.68 -0.57 10.17
C VAL A 155 10.44 0.14 10.69
N PHE A 156 9.43 -0.58 11.17
CA PHE A 156 8.20 0.04 11.67
C PHE A 156 8.44 0.93 12.89
N ARG A 157 9.30 0.51 13.83
CA ARG A 157 9.72 1.36 14.96
C ARG A 157 10.42 2.64 14.48
N GLU A 158 11.22 2.53 13.42
CA GLU A 158 11.99 3.66 12.91
C GLU A 158 11.14 4.64 12.10
N ILE A 159 10.17 4.14 11.33
CA ILE A 159 9.11 4.94 10.73
C ILE A 159 8.36 5.71 11.82
N LEU A 160 7.97 5.03 12.90
CA LEU A 160 7.24 5.67 13.99
C LEU A 160 8.07 6.75 14.67
N ARG A 161 9.37 6.49 14.91
CA ARG A 161 10.28 7.45 15.56
C ARG A 161 10.39 8.76 14.80
N VAL A 162 10.55 8.70 13.47
CA VAL A 162 10.78 9.91 12.66
C VAL A 162 9.51 10.69 12.38
N LEU A 163 8.34 10.04 12.44
CA LEU A 163 7.06 10.70 12.24
C LEU A 163 6.72 11.62 13.40
N LYS A 164 6.33 12.85 13.08
CA LYS A 164 5.65 13.74 14.02
C LYS A 164 4.40 13.06 14.59
N PRO A 165 3.89 13.48 15.76
CA PRO A 165 2.59 13.02 16.26
C PRO A 165 1.46 13.32 15.26
N GLY A 166 0.66 12.31 14.89
CA GLY A 166 -0.35 12.41 13.83
C GLY A 166 0.20 12.33 12.40
N GLY A 167 1.49 12.03 12.23
CA GLY A 167 2.13 11.77 10.96
C GLY A 167 1.57 10.52 10.27
N ARG A 168 1.66 10.50 8.94
CA ARG A 168 0.98 9.52 8.07
C ARG A 168 1.95 8.51 7.49
N VAL A 169 1.50 7.28 7.31
CA VAL A 169 2.21 6.23 6.57
C VAL A 169 1.35 5.80 5.39
N ALA A 170 1.96 5.72 4.22
CA ALA A 170 1.34 5.16 3.02
C ALA A 170 2.34 4.26 2.27
N ILE A 171 2.14 2.95 2.36
CA ILE A 171 3.04 1.96 1.78
C ILE A 171 2.27 1.15 0.72
N SER A 172 2.89 0.97 -0.44
CA SER A 172 2.50 -0.09 -1.38
C SER A 172 3.51 -1.22 -1.26
N ASP A 173 3.04 -2.45 -1.02
CA ASP A 173 3.93 -3.60 -0.81
C ASP A 173 3.27 -4.89 -1.30
N ILE A 174 4.00 -5.99 -1.25
CA ILE A 174 3.44 -7.33 -1.45
C ILE A 174 3.21 -7.98 -0.09
N ALA A 175 2.05 -8.60 0.11
CA ALA A 175 1.76 -9.38 1.32
C ALA A 175 1.15 -10.73 0.95
N LEU A 176 1.38 -11.72 1.82
CA LEU A 176 0.93 -13.09 1.61
C LEU A 176 -0.52 -13.29 2.09
N LYS A 177 -1.30 -13.99 1.26
CA LYS A 177 -2.63 -14.51 1.58
C LYS A 177 -2.56 -15.91 2.19
N GLN A 178 -1.50 -16.65 1.87
CA GLN A 178 -1.20 -17.97 2.40
C GLN A 178 0.30 -18.26 2.29
N GLU A 179 0.77 -19.29 2.99
CA GLU A 179 2.17 -19.66 2.97
C GLU A 179 2.67 -20.02 1.57
N LEU A 180 3.83 -19.47 1.21
CA LEU A 180 4.52 -19.82 -0.03
C LEU A 180 5.06 -21.26 0.00
N PRO A 181 5.16 -21.94 -1.17
CA PRO A 181 5.89 -23.19 -1.29
C PRO A 181 7.36 -23.03 -0.88
N GLU A 182 7.95 -24.06 -0.28
CA GLU A 182 9.34 -24.01 0.24
C GLU A 182 10.37 -23.63 -0.83
N ALA A 183 10.17 -24.12 -2.06
CA ALA A 183 11.01 -23.78 -3.21
C ALA A 183 11.07 -22.26 -3.44
N ILE A 184 9.94 -21.56 -3.30
CA ILE A 184 9.84 -20.11 -3.49
C ILE A 184 10.40 -19.37 -2.27
N LYS A 185 10.11 -19.83 -1.04
CA LYS A 185 10.65 -19.24 0.20
C LYS A 185 12.18 -19.19 0.20
N SER A 186 12.83 -20.17 -0.43
CA SER A 186 14.29 -20.28 -0.50
C SER A 186 14.95 -19.59 -1.71
N SER A 187 14.17 -19.07 -2.67
CA SER A 187 14.70 -18.42 -3.88
C SER A 187 15.19 -16.99 -3.60
N VAL A 188 16.39 -16.69 -4.11
CA VAL A 188 16.99 -15.35 -4.04
C VAL A 188 16.28 -14.42 -5.02
N GLU A 189 15.93 -14.91 -6.21
CA GLU A 189 15.22 -14.17 -7.24
C GLU A 189 13.85 -13.74 -6.74
N ALA A 190 13.10 -14.65 -6.09
CA ALA A 190 11.84 -14.34 -5.44
C ALA A 190 12.01 -13.36 -4.27
N TYR A 191 13.16 -13.38 -3.59
CA TYR A 191 13.45 -12.44 -2.50
C TYR A 191 13.66 -11.05 -3.05
N VAL A 192 14.53 -10.88 -4.05
CA VAL A 192 14.78 -9.59 -4.70
C VAL A 192 13.51 -9.06 -5.38
N GLY A 193 12.63 -9.96 -5.83
CA GLY A 193 11.29 -9.65 -6.31
C GLY A 193 10.25 -9.23 -5.27
N CYS A 194 10.64 -9.10 -4.01
CA CYS A 194 9.75 -8.78 -2.89
C CYS A 194 8.66 -9.83 -2.60
N ILE A 195 8.79 -11.06 -3.13
CA ILE A 195 7.81 -12.14 -2.93
C ILE A 195 8.19 -13.00 -1.72
N SER A 196 9.38 -13.62 -1.72
CA SER A 196 9.72 -14.60 -0.69
C SER A 196 10.01 -13.96 0.67
N GLY A 197 10.32 -12.66 0.68
CA GLY A 197 10.44 -11.84 1.89
C GLY A 197 9.12 -11.26 2.42
N ALA A 198 8.01 -11.46 1.69
CA ALA A 198 6.70 -10.99 2.12
C ALA A 198 6.18 -11.74 3.34
N ILE A 199 5.46 -11.03 4.20
CA ILE A 199 4.78 -11.57 5.38
C ILE A 199 3.27 -11.63 5.15
N MET A 200 2.56 -12.38 5.99
CA MET A 200 1.10 -12.48 5.90
C MET A 200 0.45 -11.10 6.09
N ILE A 201 -0.67 -10.83 5.41
CA ILE A 201 -1.42 -9.56 5.54
C ILE A 201 -1.71 -9.22 7.01
N ASP A 202 -2.16 -10.21 7.79
CA ASP A 202 -2.46 -10.03 9.20
C ASP A 202 -1.20 -9.81 10.06
N GLU A 203 -0.08 -10.44 9.70
CA GLU A 203 1.21 -10.24 10.36
C GLU A 203 1.75 -8.83 10.11
N TYR A 204 1.63 -8.33 8.87
CA TYR A 204 2.01 -6.97 8.50
C TYR A 204 1.22 -5.94 9.32
N ARG A 205 -0.10 -6.16 9.41
CA ARG A 205 -0.99 -5.31 10.20
C ARG A 205 -0.63 -5.34 11.69
N GLN A 206 -0.39 -6.54 12.24
CA GLN A 206 -0.03 -6.70 13.64
C GLN A 206 1.32 -6.06 13.95
N ALA A 207 2.32 -6.19 13.08
CA ALA A 207 3.63 -5.59 13.27
C ALA A 207 3.59 -4.04 13.34
N LEU A 208 2.71 -3.40 12.56
CA LEU A 208 2.46 -1.96 12.66
C LEU A 208 1.77 -1.61 13.99
N MET A 209 0.76 -2.38 14.40
CA MET A 209 0.10 -2.16 15.70
C MET A 209 1.08 -2.34 16.87
N ASP A 210 1.94 -3.37 16.82
CA ASP A 210 2.94 -3.66 17.85
C ASP A 210 4.04 -2.59 17.90
N ALA A 211 4.37 -1.98 16.76
CA ALA A 211 5.29 -0.84 16.73
C ALA A 211 4.69 0.39 17.43
N GLY A 212 3.36 0.49 17.51
CA GLY A 212 2.63 1.56 18.19
C GLY A 212 1.86 2.48 17.25
N PHE A 213 1.56 2.08 16.02
CA PHE A 213 0.73 2.88 15.12
C PHE A 213 -0.76 2.80 15.47
N ASP A 214 -1.46 3.91 15.31
CA ASP A 214 -2.91 4.02 15.32
C ASP A 214 -3.50 3.89 13.90
N ALA A 215 -4.80 3.58 13.80
CA ALA A 215 -5.56 3.56 12.56
C ALA A 215 -4.92 2.74 11.41
N VAL A 216 -4.37 1.57 11.75
CA VAL A 216 -3.71 0.66 10.79
C VAL A 216 -4.74 0.00 9.87
N THR A 217 -4.56 0.17 8.57
CA THR A 217 -5.32 -0.51 7.51
C THR A 217 -4.35 -1.17 6.54
N VAL A 218 -4.63 -2.42 6.18
CA VAL A 218 -3.93 -3.16 5.11
C VAL A 218 -4.99 -3.73 4.18
N THR A 219 -5.01 -3.26 2.94
CA THR A 219 -6.03 -3.59 1.94
C THR A 219 -5.40 -4.28 0.73
N ASP A 220 -5.91 -5.45 0.36
CA ASP A 220 -5.62 -6.09 -0.94
C ASP A 220 -6.20 -5.22 -2.07
N THR A 221 -5.33 -4.83 -3.01
CA THR A 221 -5.72 -3.98 -4.15
C THR A 221 -6.48 -4.73 -5.24
N GLY A 222 -6.37 -6.06 -5.29
CA GLY A 222 -6.82 -6.87 -6.42
C GLY A 222 -6.01 -6.66 -7.70
N ALA A 223 -4.87 -5.95 -7.63
CA ALA A 223 -3.98 -5.79 -8.76
C ALA A 223 -3.35 -7.12 -9.17
N ASP A 224 -3.23 -7.34 -10.48
CA ASP A 224 -2.64 -8.55 -11.02
C ASP A 224 -1.11 -8.51 -10.90
N LEU A 225 -0.54 -9.40 -10.08
CA LEU A 225 0.91 -9.51 -9.90
C LEU A 225 1.61 -10.23 -11.05
N ASN A 226 0.88 -10.90 -11.95
CA ASN A 226 1.47 -11.59 -13.10
C ASN A 226 1.95 -10.62 -14.19
N VAL A 227 1.70 -9.32 -14.06
CA VAL A 227 2.19 -8.27 -14.97
C VAL A 227 3.71 -8.33 -15.14
N TYR A 228 4.47 -8.77 -14.13
CA TYR A 228 5.93 -8.94 -14.25
C TYR A 228 6.33 -10.12 -15.15
N ALA A 229 5.53 -11.19 -15.22
CA ALA A 229 5.75 -12.30 -16.13
C ALA A 229 5.40 -11.94 -17.58
N GLU A 230 4.40 -11.07 -17.78
CA GLU A 230 4.01 -10.61 -19.11
C GLU A 230 4.98 -9.55 -19.67
N ALA A 231 5.52 -8.69 -18.80
CA ALA A 231 6.46 -7.65 -19.20
C ALA A 231 7.79 -8.23 -19.72
N SER A 232 8.31 -9.29 -19.12
CA SER A 232 9.51 -10.00 -19.59
C SER A 232 9.30 -10.71 -20.93
N ALA A 233 8.12 -11.29 -21.17
CA ALA A 233 7.78 -11.92 -22.43
C ALA A 233 7.78 -10.93 -23.62
N SER A 234 7.42 -9.66 -23.35
CA SER A 234 7.40 -8.60 -24.37
C SER A 234 8.79 -8.06 -24.75
N GLN A 235 9.81 -8.28 -23.91
CA GLN A 235 11.20 -7.87 -24.16
C GLN A 235 11.91 -8.76 -25.20
N CYS A 236 11.46 -10.00 -25.41
CA CYS A 236 12.05 -10.91 -26.39
C CYS A 236 11.62 -10.67 -27.85
N CYS A 237 10.63 -9.79 -28.11
CA CYS A 237 10.09 -9.62 -29.47
C CYS A 237 10.68 -8.44 -30.26
N GLY A 238 11.77 -7.79 -29.79
CA GLY A 238 12.34 -6.61 -30.44
C GLY A 238 13.87 -6.60 -30.49
N ALA A 239 14.40 -6.89 -31.69
CA ALA A 239 15.79 -6.73 -32.14
C ALA A 239 16.82 -7.72 -31.60
N ALA A 240 17.32 -8.55 -32.52
CA ALA A 240 18.46 -9.45 -32.34
C ALA A 240 19.76 -8.65 -32.24
N GLU A 241 20.22 -8.33 -31.03
CA GLU A 241 21.61 -7.97 -30.72
C GLU A 241 22.00 -8.58 -29.37
N SER A 242 23.20 -9.14 -29.31
CA SER A 242 23.70 -10.15 -28.36
C SER A 242 23.32 -9.97 -26.88
N CYS A 243 22.64 -10.98 -26.33
CA CYS A 243 22.55 -11.21 -24.90
C CYS A 243 23.95 -11.56 -24.37
N GLY A 244 24.51 -10.70 -23.51
CA GLY A 244 25.61 -11.09 -22.63
C GLY A 244 25.08 -12.04 -21.55
N ASP A 245 25.94 -12.91 -21.04
CA ASP A 245 25.65 -14.00 -20.09
C ASP A 245 25.19 -13.56 -18.67
N ASP A 246 24.66 -12.34 -18.48
CA ASP A 246 24.11 -11.89 -17.19
C ASP A 246 22.58 -11.88 -17.26
N ALA A 247 21.93 -12.82 -16.58
CA ALA A 247 20.48 -12.83 -16.40
C ALA A 247 20.01 -11.54 -15.73
N SER A 248 19.09 -10.80 -16.35
CA SER A 248 18.58 -9.57 -15.76
C SER A 248 17.63 -9.89 -14.59
N LEU A 249 17.47 -8.96 -13.64
CA LEU A 249 16.51 -9.09 -12.54
C LEU A 249 15.11 -9.47 -13.05
N HIS A 250 14.70 -8.93 -14.20
CA HIS A 250 13.41 -9.21 -14.81
C HIS A 250 13.30 -10.65 -15.34
N ASP A 251 14.39 -11.26 -15.81
CA ASP A 251 14.39 -12.64 -16.31
C ASP A 251 14.26 -13.65 -15.16
N GLY A 252 15.00 -13.44 -14.07
CA GLY A 252 14.90 -14.27 -12.87
C GLY A 252 13.52 -14.19 -12.21
N LEU A 253 12.92 -12.99 -12.19
CA LEU A 253 11.55 -12.81 -11.74
C LEU A 253 10.57 -13.55 -12.64
N ALA A 254 10.67 -13.39 -13.97
CA ALA A 254 9.79 -14.05 -14.92
C ALA A 254 9.75 -15.58 -14.74
N GLU A 255 10.88 -16.21 -14.47
CA GLU A 255 10.95 -17.65 -14.21
C GLU A 255 10.21 -18.03 -12.92
N VAL A 256 10.41 -17.26 -11.84
CA VAL A 256 9.68 -17.45 -10.57
C VAL A 256 8.17 -17.28 -10.79
N PHE A 257 7.74 -16.19 -11.41
CA PHE A 257 6.32 -15.90 -11.67
C PHE A 257 5.69 -16.87 -12.68
N GLY A 258 6.46 -17.48 -13.58
CA GLY A 258 5.99 -18.50 -14.50
C GLY A 258 5.83 -19.90 -13.87
N SER A 259 6.50 -20.15 -12.73
CA SER A 259 6.52 -21.47 -12.09
C SER A 259 5.34 -21.75 -11.17
N PHE A 260 4.60 -20.72 -10.73
CA PHE A 260 3.41 -20.84 -9.91
C PHE A 260 2.51 -19.60 -10.03
N ASP A 261 1.22 -19.75 -9.74
CA ASP A 261 0.29 -18.62 -9.74
C ASP A 261 0.51 -17.72 -8.51
N VAL A 262 1.25 -16.62 -8.68
CA VAL A 262 1.58 -15.71 -7.58
C VAL A 262 0.34 -15.06 -6.99
N ASN A 263 -0.68 -14.77 -7.80
CA ASN A 263 -1.93 -14.18 -7.32
C ASN A 263 -2.71 -15.13 -6.41
N SER A 264 -2.46 -16.44 -6.42
CA SER A 264 -3.04 -17.36 -5.43
C SER A 264 -2.41 -17.21 -4.05
N TYR A 265 -1.16 -16.75 -3.96
CA TYR A 265 -0.38 -16.73 -2.70
C TYR A 265 -0.15 -15.33 -2.15
N ALA A 266 -0.04 -14.34 -3.01
CA ALA A 266 0.32 -12.97 -2.66
C ALA A 266 -0.67 -11.97 -3.25
N ALA A 267 -0.65 -10.76 -2.70
CA ALA A 267 -1.42 -9.63 -3.15
C ALA A 267 -0.55 -8.37 -3.09
N SER A 268 -0.72 -7.46 -4.05
CA SER A 268 -0.30 -6.07 -3.86
C SER A 268 -1.24 -5.44 -2.84
N VAL A 269 -0.68 -4.92 -1.75
CA VAL A 269 -1.42 -4.30 -0.66
C VAL A 269 -1.14 -2.81 -0.57
N ARG A 270 -2.19 -2.08 -0.22
CA ARG A 270 -2.11 -0.70 0.25
C ARG A 270 -2.16 -0.70 1.76
N VAL A 271 -1.15 -0.10 2.38
CA VAL A 271 -0.99 -0.03 3.83
C VAL A 271 -1.05 1.44 4.24
N HIS A 272 -1.91 1.73 5.22
CA HIS A 272 -2.06 3.06 5.80
C HIS A 272 -2.00 2.98 7.32
N ALA A 273 -1.30 3.90 7.95
CA ALA A 273 -1.21 4.00 9.42
C ALA A 273 -0.96 5.45 9.85
N ILE A 274 -1.22 5.76 11.12
CA ILE A 274 -1.02 7.10 11.71
C ILE A 274 -0.21 6.97 13.01
N SER A 275 0.72 7.88 13.27
CA SER A 275 1.45 7.91 14.54
C SER A 275 0.58 8.44 15.70
N PRO A 276 0.76 7.96 16.94
CA PRO A 276 -0.02 8.41 18.09
C PRO A 276 0.21 9.88 18.45
N GLY A 277 -0.70 10.44 19.27
CA GLY A 277 -0.47 11.73 19.93
C GLY A 277 -0.69 12.96 19.06
N GLY A 278 -1.24 12.81 17.87
CA GLY A 278 -1.75 13.92 17.06
C GLY A 278 -2.86 14.64 17.83
N THR A 279 -2.54 15.80 18.35
CA THR A 279 -3.47 16.66 19.05
C THR A 279 -3.55 17.96 18.32
N ALA A 280 -4.63 18.20 17.62
CA ALA A 280 -4.59 19.30 16.71
C ALA A 280 -4.95 20.62 17.38
N GLU A 281 -4.16 21.63 16.99
CA GLU A 281 -4.12 22.95 17.58
C GLU A 281 -5.18 23.86 16.96
N PRO A 282 -5.69 24.87 17.67
CA PRO A 282 -6.76 25.74 17.19
C PRO A 282 -6.23 26.60 16.01
N GLY A 283 -6.60 26.23 14.77
CA GLY A 283 -6.06 26.77 13.52
C GLY A 283 -5.51 25.72 12.55
N SER A 284 -5.36 24.48 13.03
CA SER A 284 -5.07 23.22 12.33
C SER A 284 -5.52 22.13 13.31
N ALA A 285 -6.82 21.82 13.34
CA ALA A 285 -7.55 21.54 14.60
C ALA A 285 -8.44 20.28 14.65
N VAL A 286 -7.93 19.05 14.44
CA VAL A 286 -8.49 17.85 15.10
C VAL A 286 -8.49 17.98 16.63
N PRO A 287 -9.66 18.13 17.29
CA PRO A 287 -9.69 18.37 18.72
C PRO A 287 -9.16 17.16 19.49
N ARG A 288 -8.23 17.45 20.41
CA ARG A 288 -8.01 16.67 21.64
C ARG A 288 -9.35 16.47 22.34
N ASP A 289 -9.60 15.27 22.85
CA ASP A 289 -9.74 15.11 24.30
C ASP A 289 -9.44 13.67 24.73
N ASN A 290 -8.26 13.53 25.33
CA ASN A 290 -7.86 12.38 26.12
C ASN A 290 -8.36 12.61 27.55
N ALA A 291 -9.18 11.71 28.07
CA ALA A 291 -9.11 11.38 29.49
C ALA A 291 -9.68 9.98 29.77
N VAL A 292 -8.86 9.20 30.47
CA VAL A 292 -9.19 8.21 31.51
C VAL A 292 -8.99 6.72 31.18
N SER A 293 -7.94 6.22 31.84
CA SER A 293 -7.72 4.91 32.50
C SER A 293 -7.77 3.59 31.72
N GLN A 294 -6.81 2.75 32.10
CA GLN A 294 -6.90 1.29 32.05
C GLN A 294 -8.33 0.78 32.31
N ALA A 295 -8.76 -0.18 31.49
CA ALA A 295 -9.95 -1.01 31.62
C ALA A 295 -11.31 -0.32 31.44
N ASP A 296 -12.20 -1.05 30.77
CA ASP A 296 -13.66 -0.90 30.76
C ASP A 296 -14.32 0.10 29.79
N ALA A 297 -14.43 -0.29 28.51
CA ALA A 297 -15.66 -0.13 27.71
C ALA A 297 -15.62 -0.95 26.40
N VAL A 298 -15.34 -2.26 26.50
CA VAL A 298 -16.09 -3.19 25.64
C VAL A 298 -17.52 -3.06 26.14
N THR A 299 -18.47 -2.66 25.28
CA THR A 299 -19.88 -2.66 25.67
C THR A 299 -20.17 -4.03 26.28
N ALA A 300 -20.75 -4.04 27.49
CA ALA A 300 -21.03 -5.22 28.31
C ALA A 300 -22.01 -6.24 27.65
N THR A 301 -22.21 -6.13 26.34
CA THR A 301 -23.10 -6.92 25.49
C THR A 301 -22.40 -7.57 24.28
N GLY A 302 -21.09 -7.37 24.08
CA GLY A 302 -20.35 -7.99 22.96
C GLY A 302 -20.74 -7.46 21.57
N HIS A 303 -21.41 -6.30 21.50
CA HIS A 303 -21.89 -5.70 20.26
C HIS A 303 -21.34 -4.27 20.09
N SER A 304 -20.47 -4.08 19.11
CA SER A 304 -19.97 -2.76 18.67
C SER A 304 -21.00 -1.90 17.94
N VAL A 305 -20.77 -0.58 17.97
CA VAL A 305 -21.46 0.43 17.15
C VAL A 305 -20.58 0.80 15.97
N VAL A 306 -21.08 0.61 14.76
CA VAL A 306 -20.41 0.95 13.51
C VAL A 306 -21.15 2.09 12.83
N GLN A 307 -20.45 3.18 12.51
CA GLN A 307 -20.97 4.32 11.77
C GLN A 307 -20.18 4.47 10.47
N VAL A 308 -20.89 4.59 9.36
CA VAL A 308 -20.31 4.77 8.03
C VAL A 308 -20.79 6.10 7.48
N PHE A 309 -19.86 6.94 7.05
CA PHE A 309 -20.13 8.21 6.41
C PHE A 309 -19.64 8.12 4.97
N ASP A 310 -20.56 7.93 4.02
CA ASP A 310 -20.27 7.76 2.59
C ASP A 310 -19.92 9.11 1.91
N LYS A 311 -19.26 9.05 0.73
CA LYS A 311 -19.21 10.19 -0.21
C LYS A 311 -20.62 10.61 -0.66
N ALA A 312 -20.73 11.83 -1.20
CA ALA A 312 -21.95 12.29 -1.85
C ALA A 312 -22.30 11.37 -3.04
N MET A 313 -23.42 10.65 -2.95
CA MET A 313 -23.85 9.69 -3.96
C MET A 313 -25.37 9.67 -4.11
N CYS A 314 -25.86 9.24 -5.27
CA CYS A 314 -27.30 9.11 -5.51
C CYS A 314 -27.95 8.02 -4.61
N CYS A 315 -27.20 6.97 -4.25
CA CYS A 315 -27.63 5.89 -3.35
C CYS A 315 -26.41 5.15 -2.78
N SER A 316 -26.51 4.70 -1.53
CA SER A 316 -25.42 3.98 -0.83
C SER A 316 -25.12 2.58 -1.39
N THR A 317 -25.98 2.02 -2.23
CA THR A 317 -25.72 0.75 -2.92
C THR A 317 -24.93 0.92 -4.21
N GLY A 318 -24.74 2.14 -4.72
CA GLY A 318 -23.98 2.37 -5.96
C GLY A 318 -24.64 1.89 -7.25
N VAL A 319 -25.89 1.38 -7.19
CA VAL A 319 -26.62 0.83 -8.34
C VAL A 319 -27.26 1.93 -9.21
N CYS A 320 -27.40 3.13 -8.65
CA CYS A 320 -28.01 4.28 -9.30
C CYS A 320 -26.92 5.18 -9.92
N GLY A 321 -26.70 5.03 -11.23
CA GLY A 321 -25.72 5.84 -11.95
C GLY A 321 -25.44 5.29 -13.35
N PRO A 322 -24.73 6.04 -14.20
CA PRO A 322 -24.33 5.57 -15.53
C PRO A 322 -23.32 4.41 -15.49
N GLN A 323 -22.61 4.24 -14.37
CA GLN A 323 -21.73 3.11 -14.08
C GLN A 323 -22.00 2.61 -12.65
N VAL A 324 -22.13 1.29 -12.49
CA VAL A 324 -22.37 0.64 -11.19
C VAL A 324 -21.01 0.32 -10.56
N ASP A 325 -20.78 0.84 -9.36
CA ASP A 325 -19.61 0.48 -8.57
C ASP A 325 -19.84 -0.89 -7.90
N PRO A 326 -19.05 -1.94 -8.19
CA PRO A 326 -19.24 -3.28 -7.61
C PRO A 326 -18.89 -3.35 -6.12
N VAL A 327 -18.14 -2.38 -5.58
CA VAL A 327 -17.73 -2.34 -4.17
C VAL A 327 -18.91 -2.00 -3.27
N LEU A 328 -19.75 -1.04 -3.67
CA LEU A 328 -20.85 -0.53 -2.85
C LEU A 328 -21.94 -1.56 -2.53
N PRO A 329 -22.40 -2.42 -3.47
CA PRO A 329 -23.32 -3.52 -3.19
C PRO A 329 -22.71 -4.55 -2.23
N LYS A 330 -21.44 -4.92 -2.44
CA LYS A 330 -20.74 -5.87 -1.59
C LYS A 330 -20.62 -5.34 -0.16
N PHE A 331 -20.15 -4.10 -0.03
CA PHE A 331 -20.03 -3.44 1.27
C PHE A 331 -21.38 -3.27 1.96
N ALA A 332 -22.45 -2.93 1.23
CA ALA A 332 -23.80 -2.91 1.79
C ALA A 332 -24.23 -4.29 2.33
N ALA A 333 -23.88 -5.37 1.62
CA ALA A 333 -24.14 -6.74 2.08
C ALA A 333 -23.32 -7.10 3.34
N ASP A 334 -22.08 -6.61 3.42
CA ASP A 334 -21.20 -6.81 4.58
C ASP A 334 -21.70 -6.07 5.82
N LEU A 335 -22.25 -4.86 5.65
CA LEU A 335 -22.89 -4.12 6.75
C LEU A 335 -24.17 -4.79 7.23
N GLU A 336 -24.98 -5.36 6.33
CA GLU A 336 -26.17 -6.11 6.72
C GLU A 336 -25.82 -7.43 7.39
N TRP A 337 -24.76 -8.10 6.92
CA TRP A 337 -24.17 -9.23 7.63
C TRP A 337 -23.74 -8.81 9.04
N LEU A 338 -23.07 -7.69 9.22
CA LEU A 338 -22.63 -7.22 10.53
C LEU A 338 -23.80 -6.92 11.48
N LYS A 339 -24.89 -6.33 10.98
CA LYS A 339 -26.16 -6.20 11.75
C LYS A 339 -26.71 -7.56 12.17
N SER A 340 -26.66 -8.56 11.28
CA SER A 340 -27.11 -9.93 11.60
C SER A 340 -26.29 -10.60 12.70
N GLN A 341 -25.07 -10.12 12.96
CA GLN A 341 -24.20 -10.58 14.06
C GLN A 341 -24.49 -9.84 15.39
N GLY A 342 -25.42 -8.89 15.41
CA GLY A 342 -25.86 -8.19 16.63
C GLY A 342 -25.30 -6.76 16.78
N HIS A 343 -24.44 -6.30 15.86
CA HIS A 343 -23.86 -4.97 15.89
C HIS A 343 -24.84 -3.88 15.46
N SER A 344 -24.69 -2.69 16.05
CA SER A 344 -25.46 -1.52 15.64
C SER A 344 -24.77 -0.82 14.49
N VAL A 345 -25.28 -0.94 13.27
CA VAL A 345 -24.72 -0.30 12.07
C VAL A 345 -25.57 0.88 11.62
N LYS A 346 -24.96 2.07 11.56
CA LYS A 346 -25.54 3.30 10.98
C LYS A 346 -24.73 3.69 9.75
N ARG A 347 -25.42 4.04 8.67
CA ARG A 347 -24.79 4.48 7.41
C ARG A 347 -25.46 5.75 6.95
N PHE A 348 -24.65 6.76 6.66
CA PHE A 348 -25.05 8.10 6.28
C PHE A 348 -24.49 8.41 4.90
N ASN A 349 -25.23 9.16 4.09
CA ASN A 349 -24.80 9.63 2.78
C ASN A 349 -24.76 11.15 2.77
N LEU A 350 -23.65 11.76 2.33
CA LEU A 350 -23.46 13.20 2.41
C LEU A 350 -24.54 14.00 1.67
N SER A 351 -25.11 13.45 0.59
CA SER A 351 -26.19 14.07 -0.17
C SER A 351 -27.56 13.97 0.51
N GLN A 352 -27.76 12.97 1.37
CA GLN A 352 -29.06 12.67 1.98
C GLN A 352 -29.12 13.09 3.46
N ASP A 353 -28.00 12.96 4.17
CA ASP A 353 -27.87 13.12 5.61
C ASP A 353 -26.83 14.18 6.01
N PRO A 354 -26.73 15.36 5.36
CA PRO A 354 -25.67 16.33 5.64
C PRO A 354 -25.63 16.81 7.10
N ALA A 355 -26.75 16.73 7.82
CA ALA A 355 -26.84 17.07 9.23
C ALA A 355 -25.99 16.14 10.11
N GLU A 356 -25.90 14.84 9.80
CA GLU A 356 -25.14 13.86 10.59
C GLU A 356 -23.63 14.12 10.48
N TYR A 357 -23.16 14.54 9.29
CA TYR A 357 -21.78 14.94 9.06
C TYR A 357 -21.42 16.22 9.82
N ALA A 358 -22.36 17.17 9.91
CA ALA A 358 -22.15 18.43 10.62
C ALA A 358 -22.25 18.30 12.15
N GLN A 359 -22.97 17.29 12.65
CA GLN A 359 -23.15 17.03 14.08
C GLN A 359 -22.09 16.12 14.68
N HIS A 360 -21.41 15.32 13.85
CA HIS A 360 -20.35 14.44 14.31
C HIS A 360 -18.99 15.15 14.26
N ASP A 361 -18.47 15.56 15.42
CA ASP A 361 -17.26 16.40 15.51
C ASP A 361 -16.07 15.83 14.73
N VAL A 362 -15.80 14.53 14.85
CA VAL A 362 -14.71 13.86 14.11
C VAL A 362 -14.91 13.94 12.59
N VAL A 363 -16.12 13.66 12.09
CA VAL A 363 -16.41 13.65 10.64
C VAL A 363 -16.37 15.06 10.07
N LYS A 364 -16.97 16.03 10.79
CA LYS A 364 -16.94 17.44 10.43
C LYS A 364 -15.51 17.95 10.29
N GLN A 365 -14.65 17.57 11.23
CA GLN A 365 -13.27 17.97 11.24
C GLN A 365 -12.47 17.33 10.09
N MET A 366 -12.66 16.04 9.86
CA MET A 366 -12.00 15.35 8.73
C MET A 366 -12.43 15.92 7.37
N LEU A 367 -13.71 16.29 7.21
CA LEU A 367 -14.18 16.99 6.01
C LEU A 367 -13.58 18.40 5.86
N ALA A 368 -13.25 19.07 6.96
CA ALA A 368 -12.60 20.37 6.92
C ALA A 368 -11.11 20.26 6.55
N ASP A 369 -10.42 19.23 7.05
CA ASP A 369 -8.97 19.06 6.87
C ASP A 369 -8.61 18.39 5.53
N ASP A 370 -9.34 17.35 5.14
CA ASP A 370 -9.03 16.49 3.98
C ASP A 370 -10.06 16.62 2.84
N GLY A 371 -11.06 17.50 3.01
CA GLY A 371 -12.16 17.65 2.05
C GLY A 371 -13.00 16.38 1.93
N VAL A 372 -13.72 16.23 0.81
CA VAL A 372 -14.58 15.05 0.56
C VAL A 372 -13.78 13.77 0.29
N GLU A 373 -12.46 13.87 0.12
CA GLU A 373 -11.60 12.71 -0.19
C GLU A 373 -11.33 11.82 1.02
N CYS A 374 -11.56 12.31 2.25
CA CYS A 374 -11.51 11.46 3.45
C CYS A 374 -12.64 10.41 3.51
N LEU A 375 -13.72 10.62 2.74
CA LEU A 375 -14.86 9.72 2.72
C LEU A 375 -14.59 8.51 1.78
N PRO A 376 -15.14 7.32 2.05
CA PRO A 376 -15.96 7.00 3.21
C PRO A 376 -15.15 6.98 4.52
N LEU A 377 -15.78 7.43 5.61
CA LEU A 377 -15.24 7.31 6.97
C LEU A 377 -15.98 6.22 7.74
N ILE A 378 -15.22 5.31 8.34
CA ILE A 378 -15.75 4.19 9.11
C ILE A 378 -15.31 4.36 10.56
N ILE A 379 -16.28 4.44 11.44
CA ILE A 379 -16.09 4.63 12.87
C ILE A 379 -16.65 3.42 13.60
N VAL A 380 -15.82 2.77 14.43
CA VAL A 380 -16.23 1.65 15.28
C VAL A 380 -15.99 2.03 16.72
N ASP A 381 -17.04 1.98 17.54
CA ASP A 381 -16.99 2.31 18.97
C ASP A 381 -16.33 3.69 19.24
N GLY A 382 -16.69 4.67 18.39
CA GLY A 382 -16.21 6.06 18.46
C GLY A 382 -14.81 6.29 17.86
N ARG A 383 -14.14 5.25 17.35
CA ARG A 383 -12.80 5.33 16.77
C ARG A 383 -12.85 5.25 15.24
N VAL A 384 -12.16 6.15 14.56
CA VAL A 384 -11.98 6.06 13.10
C VAL A 384 -11.07 4.88 12.81
N VAL A 385 -11.57 3.88 12.08
CA VAL A 385 -10.84 2.65 11.73
C VAL A 385 -10.52 2.58 10.24
N SER A 386 -11.18 3.37 9.40
CA SER A 386 -10.87 3.48 7.97
C SER A 386 -11.34 4.81 7.40
N ARG A 387 -10.60 5.30 6.41
CA ARG A 387 -10.88 6.52 5.64
C ARG A 387 -10.60 6.29 4.15
N SER A 388 -11.27 7.03 3.28
CA SER A 388 -11.08 7.06 1.82
C SER A 388 -11.36 5.74 1.08
N GLU A 389 -11.67 4.65 1.79
CA GLU A 389 -11.87 3.33 1.23
C GLU A 389 -12.93 2.53 1.99
N TYR A 390 -13.73 1.75 1.26
CA TYR A 390 -14.68 0.82 1.86
C TYR A 390 -13.95 -0.44 2.33
N PRO A 391 -14.04 -0.81 3.62
CA PRO A 391 -13.33 -1.95 4.17
C PRO A 391 -13.95 -3.29 3.73
N THR A 392 -13.15 -4.35 3.79
CA THR A 392 -13.64 -5.71 3.58
C THR A 392 -14.42 -6.24 4.79
N ARG A 393 -15.15 -7.34 4.60
CA ARG A 393 -15.82 -8.07 5.68
C ARG A 393 -14.84 -8.47 6.78
N GLU A 394 -13.63 -8.87 6.40
CA GLU A 394 -12.58 -9.30 7.31
C GLU A 394 -12.17 -8.16 8.25
N ASN A 395 -12.01 -6.96 7.70
CA ASN A 395 -11.71 -5.75 8.48
C ASN A 395 -12.85 -5.42 9.45
N LEU A 396 -14.10 -5.42 8.98
CA LEU A 396 -15.29 -5.18 9.82
C LEU A 396 -15.40 -6.21 10.95
N ALA A 397 -15.16 -7.48 10.65
CA ALA A 397 -15.23 -8.56 11.62
C ALA A 397 -14.18 -8.39 12.71
N MET A 398 -12.95 -8.07 12.32
CA MET A 398 -11.84 -7.84 13.23
C MET A 398 -12.11 -6.64 14.16
N TRP A 399 -12.49 -5.48 13.61
CA TRP A 399 -12.72 -4.27 14.41
C TRP A 399 -13.87 -4.41 15.41
N THR A 400 -14.84 -5.28 15.12
CA THR A 400 -16.00 -5.54 15.98
C THR A 400 -15.85 -6.78 16.87
N GLY A 401 -14.75 -7.53 16.73
CA GLY A 401 -14.56 -8.81 17.42
C GLY A 401 -15.48 -9.94 16.93
N THR A 402 -16.07 -9.80 15.74
CA THR A 402 -16.95 -10.80 15.12
C THR A 402 -16.14 -11.99 14.60
N LYS A 403 -16.58 -13.21 14.89
CA LYS A 403 -15.98 -14.42 14.32
C LYS A 403 -16.45 -14.65 12.89
N LEU A 404 -15.51 -14.71 11.94
CA LEU A 404 -15.79 -15.17 10.58
C LEU A 404 -15.97 -16.69 10.57
N LYS A 405 -16.98 -17.17 9.83
CA LYS A 405 -17.03 -18.58 9.45
C LYS A 405 -15.96 -18.81 8.37
N PRO A 406 -15.14 -19.87 8.47
CA PRO A 406 -14.22 -20.23 7.40
C PRO A 406 -15.02 -20.41 6.10
N GLN A 407 -14.65 -19.70 5.04
CA GLN A 407 -15.17 -20.04 3.72
C GLN A 407 -14.62 -21.42 3.35
N LEU A 408 -15.51 -22.42 3.28
CA LEU A 408 -15.19 -23.67 2.59
C LEU A 408 -14.85 -23.29 1.15
N GLY A 409 -13.59 -23.49 0.76
CA GLY A 409 -13.19 -23.39 -0.63
C GLY A 409 -14.12 -24.26 -1.49
N LEU A 410 -14.46 -23.75 -2.67
CA LEU A 410 -15.18 -24.52 -3.68
C LEU A 410 -14.45 -25.85 -3.91
N PRO A 411 -15.15 -26.98 -4.05
CA PRO A 411 -14.51 -28.27 -4.28
C PRO A 411 -13.68 -28.19 -5.56
N VAL A 412 -12.36 -28.27 -5.39
CA VAL A 412 -11.40 -28.44 -6.48
C VAL A 412 -11.70 -29.81 -7.09
N THR A 413 -12.20 -29.85 -8.32
CA THR A 413 -12.31 -31.09 -9.08
C THR A 413 -10.91 -31.60 -9.35
N GLU A 414 -10.55 -32.76 -8.80
CA GLU A 414 -9.30 -33.43 -9.13
C GLU A 414 -9.24 -33.73 -10.64
N PRO A 415 -8.07 -33.54 -11.29
CA PRO A 415 -7.89 -33.89 -12.69
C PRO A 415 -7.73 -35.40 -12.81
N GLY A 416 -8.84 -36.13 -12.91
CA GLY A 416 -8.83 -37.57 -13.05
C GLY A 416 -10.20 -38.16 -13.37
N GLY A 417 -10.56 -38.22 -14.65
CA GLY A 417 -11.80 -38.87 -15.06
C GLY A 417 -12.07 -38.73 -16.54
N CYS A 418 -11.41 -39.55 -17.35
CA CYS A 418 -11.65 -39.66 -18.79
C CYS A 418 -13.12 -40.04 -19.05
N CYS A 419 -13.76 -39.29 -19.94
CA CYS A 419 -15.16 -39.41 -20.34
C CYS A 419 -15.53 -40.84 -20.78
N SER A 420 -16.45 -41.46 -20.06
CA SER A 420 -17.28 -42.53 -20.61
C SER A 420 -18.73 -42.28 -20.19
N GLY A 421 -19.55 -41.88 -21.15
CA GLY A 421 -20.95 -41.54 -20.92
C GLY A 421 -21.60 -41.09 -22.21
N GLU A 422 -22.15 -42.05 -22.95
CA GLU A 422 -23.23 -41.81 -23.91
C GLU A 422 -24.39 -41.09 -23.21
N SER A 423 -25.13 -40.31 -24.00
CA SER A 423 -26.45 -39.71 -23.73
C SER A 423 -26.52 -38.45 -22.84
N GLY A 424 -26.71 -37.30 -23.51
CA GLY A 424 -27.98 -36.58 -23.42
C GLY A 424 -28.09 -35.39 -22.45
N CYS A 425 -28.12 -34.18 -23.06
CA CYS A 425 -28.62 -32.89 -22.56
C CYS A 425 -27.84 -32.25 -21.38
N CYS A 426 -27.48 -30.96 -21.39
CA CYS A 426 -28.00 -29.79 -22.12
C CYS A 426 -26.89 -29.01 -22.83
#